data_AF-A0A3S4HY99-F1
#
_entry.id   AF-A0A3S4HY99-F1
#
_cell.length_a   1.000
_cell.length_b   1.000
_cell.length_c   1.000
_cell.angle_alpha   90.00
_cell.angle_beta   90.00
_cell.angle_gamma   90.00
#
_symmetry.space_group_name_H-M   'P 1'
#
loop_
_entity.id
_entity.type
_entity.pdbx_description
1 polymer ?
#
loop_
_entity_poly.entity_id
_entity_poly.type
_entity_poly.pdbx_seq_one_letter_code
_entity_poly.pdbx_strand_id
1 'polypeptide(L)' 'MCRRGAGLSSSASLEVAVGTVFQQLYHLPLDGAQIALNGQEAENQFVGCNCGIMDQLISALGKKRSCVAD' A
#
# COMPACT_ATOMS: atom_id res chain seq x y z
N MET A 1 -3.44 16.14 11.84
CA MET A 1 -3.22 14.80 12.43
C MET A 1 -4.50 13.98 12.31
N CYS A 2 -4.65 13.15 11.27
CA CYS A 2 -5.73 12.17 11.22
C CYS A 2 -5.33 10.96 12.07
N ARG A 3 -6.11 10.68 13.13
CA ARG A 3 -6.04 9.42 13.89
C ARG A 3 -6.49 8.29 12.97
N ARG A 4 -5.57 7.38 12.63
CA ARG A 4 -5.89 6.04 12.13
C ARG A 4 -6.47 5.23 13.28
N GLY A 5 -7.78 5.33 13.48
CA GLY A 5 -8.53 4.48 14.39
C GLY A 5 -8.70 3.09 13.77
N ALA A 6 -8.40 2.05 14.55
CA ALA A 6 -8.57 0.62 14.25
C ALA A 6 -7.49 -0.07 13.38
N GLY A 7 -6.23 -0.03 13.83
CA GLY A 7 -5.44 -1.25 14.08
C GLY A 7 -4.97 -2.17 12.93
N LEU A 8 -5.36 -1.97 11.67
CA LEU A 8 -4.80 -2.69 10.52
C LEU A 8 -4.83 -1.75 9.31
N SER A 9 -3.75 -1.65 8.55
CA SER A 9 -3.62 -0.86 7.32
C SER A 9 -4.60 -1.33 6.21
N SER A 10 -5.90 -1.19 6.43
CA SER A 10 -6.96 -1.79 5.61
C SER A 10 -7.13 -1.10 4.26
N SER A 11 -6.86 0.20 4.14
CA SER A 11 -6.86 0.90 2.84
C SER A 11 -5.63 0.52 2.03
N ALA A 12 -4.45 0.68 2.60
CA ALA A 12 -3.19 0.31 1.96
C ALA A 12 -3.12 -1.17 1.54
N SER A 13 -3.65 -2.10 2.35
CA SER A 13 -3.70 -3.53 1.98
C SER A 13 -4.67 -3.83 0.85
N LEU A 14 -5.79 -3.12 0.77
CA LEU A 14 -6.72 -3.23 -0.35
C LEU A 14 -6.10 -2.67 -1.64
N GLU A 15 -5.46 -1.49 -1.56
CA GLU A 15 -4.77 -0.85 -2.70
C GLU A 15 -3.65 -1.74 -3.25
N VAL A 16 -2.81 -2.28 -2.36
CA VAL A 16 -1.73 -3.19 -2.74
C VAL A 16 -2.28 -4.49 -3.33
N ALA A 17 -3.32 -5.08 -2.72
CA ALA A 17 -3.93 -6.30 -3.23
C ALA A 17 -4.50 -6.11 -4.65
N VAL A 18 -5.20 -4.99 -4.88
CA VAL A 18 -5.72 -4.63 -6.20
C VAL A 18 -4.57 -4.44 -7.19
N GLY A 19 -3.52 -3.71 -6.82
CA GLY A 19 -2.34 -3.52 -7.65
C GLY A 19 -1.62 -4.82 -8.01
N THR A 20 -1.50 -5.76 -7.07
CA THR A 20 -0.94 -7.10 -7.30
C THR A 20 -1.82 -7.94 -8.22
N VAL A 21 -3.14 -7.88 -8.07
CA VAL A 21 -4.08 -8.59 -8.97
C VAL A 21 -3.94 -8.06 -10.40
N PHE A 22 -3.90 -6.75 -10.59
CA PHE A 22 -3.69 -6.16 -11.92
C PHE A 22 -2.33 -6.52 -12.49
N GLN A 23 -1.27 -6.48 -11.68
CA GLN A 23 0.06 -6.92 -12.08
C GLN A 23 0.03 -8.37 -12.61
N GLN A 24 -0.65 -9.28 -11.89
CA GLN A 24 -0.75 -10.68 -12.29
C GLN A 24 -1.64 -10.91 -13.51
N LEU A 25 -2.78 -10.23 -13.60
CA LEU A 25 -3.72 -10.36 -14.73
C LEU A 25 -3.15 -9.85 -16.04
N TYR A 26 -2.36 -8.77 -16.00
CA TYR A 26 -1.82 -8.11 -17.19
C TYR A 26 -0.31 -8.35 -17.39
N HIS A 27 0.31 -9.19 -16.55
CA HIS A 27 1.76 -9.43 -16.56
C HIS A 27 2.60 -8.14 -16.57
N LEU A 28 2.16 -7.13 -15.82
CA LEU A 28 2.84 -5.85 -15.77
C LEU A 28 4.20 -6.01 -15.07
N PRO A 29 5.28 -5.38 -15.59
CA PRO A 29 6.59 -5.39 -14.97
C PRO A 29 6.65 -4.41 -13.79
N LEU A 30 5.71 -4.52 -12.85
CA LEU A 30 5.65 -3.71 -11.64
C LEU A 30 6.27 -4.46 -10.47
N ASP A 31 7.18 -3.81 -9.76
CA ASP A 31 7.69 -4.29 -8.48
C ASP A 31 6.77 -3.85 -7.31
N GLY A 32 6.99 -4.44 -6.14
CA GLY A 32 6.17 -4.13 -4.96
C GLY A 32 6.27 -2.67 -4.50
N ALA A 33 7.39 -1.99 -4.79
CA ALA A 33 7.56 -0.57 -4.45
C ALA A 33 6.74 0.33 -5.39
N GLN A 34 6.67 -0.01 -6.67
CA GLN A 34 5.83 0.66 -7.66
C GLN A 34 4.34 0.46 -7.36
N ILE A 35 3.94 -0.74 -6.92
CA ILE A 35 2.56 -0.98 -6.45
C ILE A 35 2.25 -0.11 -5.22
N ALA A 36 3.18 0.00 -4.27
CA ALA A 36 3.01 0.84 -3.10
C ALA A 36 2.93 2.35 -3.44
N LEU A 37 3.76 2.81 -4.38
CA LEU A 37 3.72 4.19 -4.89
C LEU A 37 2.39 4.50 -5.58
N ASN A 38 1.91 3.60 -6.43
CA ASN A 38 0.63 3.76 -7.11
C ASN A 38 -0.55 3.78 -6.12
N GLY A 39 -0.51 2.94 -5.07
CA GLY A 39 -1.50 2.95 -3.99
C GLY A 39 -1.50 4.27 -3.23
N GLN A 40 -0.31 4.77 -2.87
CA GLN A 40 -0.16 6.07 -2.20
C GLN A 40 -0.66 7.23 -3.09
N GLU A 41 -0.36 7.21 -4.38
CA GLU A 41 -0.85 8.21 -5.31
C GLU A 41 -2.38 8.17 -5.42
N ALA A 42 -2.97 6.97 -5.48
CA ALA A 42 -4.43 6.82 -5.46
C ALA A 42 -5.06 7.37 -4.18
N GLU A 43 -4.49 7.08 -3.01
CA GLU A 43 -5.01 7.60 -1.73
C GLU A 43 -4.86 9.13 -1.62
N ASN A 44 -3.76 9.69 -2.13
CA ASN A 44 -3.50 11.12 -2.08
C ASN A 44 -4.26 11.93 -3.15
N GLN A 45 -4.33 11.45 -4.39
CA GLN A 45 -4.88 12.18 -5.54
C GLN A 45 -6.36 11.88 -5.79
N PHE A 46 -6.81 10.65 -5.52
CA PHE A 46 -8.19 10.24 -5.79
C PHE A 46 -9.08 10.35 -4.53
N VAL A 47 -8.59 9.85 -3.40
CA VAL A 47 -9.32 9.95 -2.12
C VAL A 47 -9.11 11.33 -1.46
N GLY A 48 -8.02 12.03 -1.80
CA GLY A 48 -7.67 13.33 -1.21
C GLY A 48 -7.13 13.20 0.22
N CYS A 49 -6.74 12.00 0.64
CA CYS A 49 -6.23 11.73 1.98
C CYS A 49 -4.70 11.79 1.95
N ASN A 50 -4.12 12.94 2.32
CA ASN A 50 -2.67 13.09 2.41
C ASN A 50 -2.08 12.14 3.46
N CYS A 51 -1.54 11.02 3.00
CA CYS A 51 -0.91 9.98 3.81
C CYS A 51 0.55 9.73 3.36
N GLY A 52 1.35 9.23 4.30
CA GLY A 52 2.71 8.78 4.02
C GLY A 52 2.72 7.35 3.49
N ILE A 53 3.64 7.05 2.57
CA ILE A 53 3.78 5.76 1.86
C ILE A 53 4.12 4.54 2.75
N MET A 54 4.36 4.77 4.04
CA MET A 54 4.87 3.74 4.96
C MET A 54 3.92 2.53 5.05
N ASP A 55 2.60 2.77 5.06
CA ASP A 55 1.61 1.70 5.20
C ASP A 55 1.51 0.87 3.91
N GLN A 56 1.57 1.52 2.74
CA GLN A 56 1.58 0.86 1.44
C GLN A 56 2.85 0.02 1.24
N LEU A 57 4.02 0.54 1.61
CA LEU A 57 5.29 -0.20 1.52
C LEU A 57 5.30 -1.42 2.44
N ILE A 58 4.84 -1.28 3.69
CA ILE A 58 4.75 -2.41 4.62
C ILE A 58 3.74 -3.44 4.11
N SER A 59 2.65 -3.00 3.48
CA SER A 59 1.67 -3.95 2.93
C SER A 59 2.15 -4.63 1.64
N ALA A 60 2.91 -3.95 0.77
CA ALA A 60 3.41 -4.51 -0.49
C ALA A 60 4.68 -5.33 -0.35
N LEU A 61 5.57 -4.94 0.56
CA LEU A 61 6.87 -5.56 0.78
C LEU A 61 6.94 -6.34 2.09
N GLY A 62 5.84 -6.38 2.85
CA GLY A 62 5.73 -7.06 4.12
C GLY A 62 6.06 -8.54 4.00
N LYS A 63 7.30 -8.90 4.31
CA LYS A 63 7.70 -10.29 4.50
C LYS A 63 7.08 -10.79 5.80
N LYS A 64 6.57 -12.03 5.78
CA LYS A 64 5.78 -12.70 6.84
C LYS A 64 6.46 -12.84 8.23
N ARG A 65 7.54 -12.10 8.52
CA ARG A 65 8.31 -12.16 9.77
C ARG A 65 9.25 -10.98 10.05
N SER A 66 8.99 -9.78 9.50
CA SER A 66 9.79 -8.59 9.83
C SER A 66 8.92 -7.51 10.44
N CYS A 67 8.67 -7.60 11.74
CA CYS A 67 8.33 -6.44 12.54
C CYS A 67 9.58 -5.56 12.63
N VAL A 68 9.67 -4.50 11.82
CA VAL A 68 10.56 -3.38 12.13
C VAL A 68 9.73 -2.44 13.00
N ALA A 69 9.65 -2.79 14.27
CA ALA A 69 9.39 -1.81 15.31
C ALA A 69 10.76 -1.26 15.69
N ASP A 70 11.01 -0.01 15.35
CA ASP A 70 11.89 0.85 16.12
C ASP A 70 10.99 1.91 16.77
#